data_AF-A0A328U150-F1
#
_entry.id   AF-A0A328U150-F1
#
_cell.length_a   1.000
_cell.length_b   1.000
_cell.length_c   1.000
_cell.angle_alpha   90.00
_cell.angle_beta   90.00
_cell.angle_gamma   90.00
#
_symmetry.space_group_name_H-M   'P 1'
#
loop_
_entity.id
_entity.type
_entity.pdbx_description
1 polymer ?
#
loop_
_entity_poly.entity_id
_entity_poly.type
_entity_poly.pdbx_seq_one_letter_code
_entity_poly.pdbx_strand_id
1 'polypeptide(L)' 'MPFGNIGIGGLVLILIIALIVFGPSKLPELGRAFGRTLSEFKGATRGLVNGEDNEDDKLEEKPKTTAAAGK' A
#
# COMPACT_ATOMS: atom_id res chain seq x y z
N MET A 1 21.71 -21.09 24.54
CA MET A 1 20.74 -19.99 24.80
C MET A 1 19.69 -20.02 23.70
N PRO A 2 18.39 -20.17 23.99
CA PRO A 2 17.38 -20.66 23.02
C PRO A 2 16.68 -19.59 22.15
N PHE A 3 17.10 -18.32 22.18
CA PHE A 3 16.35 -17.23 21.51
C PHE A 3 17.06 -16.57 20.32
N GLY A 4 18.25 -17.03 19.94
CA GLY A 4 19.06 -16.39 18.88
C GLY A 4 18.60 -16.62 17.44
N ASN A 5 17.66 -17.54 17.21
CA ASN A 5 17.22 -17.95 15.86
C ASN A 5 15.73 -17.68 15.60
N ILE A 6 15.14 -16.67 16.26
CA ILE A 6 13.82 -16.13 15.89
C ILE A 6 14.00 -15.34 14.59
N GLY A 7 14.34 -16.04 13.51
CA GLY A 7 14.41 -15.49 12.16
C GLY A 7 13.01 -15.39 11.57
N ILE A 8 12.91 -15.63 10.26
CA ILE A 8 11.65 -15.56 9.51
C ILE A 8 10.54 -16.40 10.18
N GLY A 9 10.85 -17.55 10.78
CA GLY A 9 9.86 -18.40 11.47
C GLY A 9 9.14 -17.72 12.63
N GLY A 10 9.84 -16.88 13.40
CA GLY A 10 9.22 -16.12 14.49
C GLY A 10 8.33 -14.99 14.00
N LEU A 11 8.76 -14.30 12.94
CA LEU A 11 7.97 -13.27 12.29
C LEU A 11 6.66 -13.85 11.73
N VAL A 12 6.73 -15.03 11.09
CA VAL A 12 5.54 -15.73 10.58
C VAL A 12 4.58 -16.10 11.70
N LEU A 13 5.07 -16.58 12.85
CA LEU A 13 4.22 -16.90 14.01
C LEU A 13 3.46 -15.66 14.51
N ILE A 14 4.16 -14.53 14.65
CA ILE A 14 3.53 -13.26 15.04
C ILE A 14 2.50 -12.83 14.00
N LEU A 15 2.82 -12.97 12.71
CA LEU A 15 1.90 -12.66 11.62
C LEU A 15 0.62 -13.49 11.71
N ILE A 16 0.73 -14.80 11.96
CA ILE A 16 -0.44 -15.68 12.11
C ILE A 16 -1.33 -15.23 13.26
N ILE A 17 -0.76 -14.90 14.43
CA ILE A 17 -1.54 -14.42 15.58
C ILE A 17 -2.21 -13.09 15.24
N ALA A 18 -1.49 -12.15 14.62
CA ALA A 18 -2.05 -10.89 14.16
C ALA A 18 -3.17 -11.09 13.13
N LEU A 19 -3.03 -12.07 12.23
CA LEU A 19 -4.04 -12.42 11.23
C LEU A 19 -5.29 -13.05 11.85
N ILE A 20 -5.18 -13.76 12.97
CA ILE A 20 -6.35 -14.29 13.68
C ILE A 20 -7.13 -13.14 14.34
N VAL A 21 -6.42 -12.18 14.96
CA VAL A 21 -7.03 -11.04 15.65
C VAL A 21 -7.63 -10.03 14.65
N PHE A 22 -6.87 -9.66 13.63
CA PHE A 22 -7.25 -8.61 12.67
C PHE A 22 -7.92 -9.17 11.41
N GLY A 23 -7.68 -10.43 11.04
CA GLY A 23 -8.15 -11.04 9.79
C GLY A 23 -7.21 -10.80 8.59
N PRO A 24 -7.04 -11.78 7.69
CA PRO A 24 -6.17 -11.66 6.51
C PRO A 24 -6.65 -10.63 5.49
N SER A 25 -7.93 -10.28 5.48
CA SER A 25 -8.46 -9.25 4.59
C SER A 25 -8.13 -7.82 5.07
N LYS A 26 -7.80 -7.62 6.35
CA LYS A 26 -7.54 -6.28 6.90
C LYS A 26 -6.14 -5.76 6.62
N LEU A 27 -5.12 -6.62 6.57
CA LEU A 27 -3.78 -6.21 6.15
C LEU A 27 -3.72 -5.60 4.74
N PRO A 28 -4.30 -6.21 3.68
CA PRO A 28 -4.30 -5.61 2.35
C PRO A 28 -5.22 -4.38 2.26
N GLU A 29 -6.32 -4.34 3.00
CA GLU A 29 -7.20 -3.16 3.07
C GLU A 29 -6.46 -1.95 3.68
N LEU A 30 -5.79 -2.16 4.82
CA LEU A 30 -4.94 -1.16 5.46
C LEU A 30 -3.77 -0.77 4.55
N GLY A 31 -3.08 -1.73 3.94
CA GLY A 31 -1.97 -1.46 3.01
C GLY A 31 -2.40 -0.60 1.81
N ARG A 32 -3.61 -0.80 1.28
CA ARG A 32 -4.16 0.06 0.20
C ARG A 32 -4.46 1.46 0.69
N ALA A 33 -5.03 1.61 1.88
CA ALA A 33 -5.31 2.92 2.48
C ALA A 33 -4.02 3.68 2.79
N PHE A 34 -3.09 3.05 3.52
CA PHE A 34 -1.77 3.60 3.81
C PHE A 34 -0.96 3.88 2.54
N GLY A 35 -1.04 3.02 1.53
CA GLY A 35 -0.35 3.20 0.26
C GLY A 35 -0.82 4.44 -0.50
N ARG A 36 -2.12 4.75 -0.47
CA ARG A 36 -2.67 5.99 -1.05
C ARG A 36 -2.14 7.22 -0.31
N THR A 37 -2.21 7.21 1.02
CA THR A 37 -1.64 8.29 1.85
C THR A 37 -0.15 8.47 1.61
N LEU A 38 0.62 7.38 1.52
CA LEU A 38 2.06 7.44 1.31
C LEU A 38 2.40 7.91 -0.12
N SER A 39 1.59 7.57 -1.11
CA SER A 39 1.75 8.04 -2.50
C SER A 39 1.52 9.55 -2.60
N GLU A 40 0.47 10.05 -1.96
CA GLU A 40 0.17 11.48 -1.89
C GLU A 40 1.24 12.23 -1.08
N PHE A 41 1.64 11.66 0.07
CA PHE A 41 2.69 12.22 0.91
C PHE A 41 4.04 12.27 0.18
N LYS A 42 4.37 11.23 -0.61
CA LYS A 42 5.58 11.20 -1.46
C LYS A 42 5.51 12.26 -2.55
N GLY A 43 4.35 12.46 -3.19
CA GLY A 43 4.15 13.50 -4.19
C GLY A 43 4.34 14.90 -3.60
N ALA A 44 3.68 15.18 -2.47
CA ALA A 44 3.82 16.46 -1.76
C ALA A 44 5.26 16.69 -1.29
N THR A 45 5.88 15.68 -0.67
CA THR A 45 7.27 15.79 -0.18
C THR A 45 8.26 15.98 -1.34
N ARG A 46 8.03 15.37 -2.51
CA ARG A 46 8.87 15.60 -3.70
C ARG A 46 8.85 17.06 -4.16
N GLY A 47 7.68 17.71 -4.14
CA GLY A 47 7.57 19.13 -4.48
C GLY A 47 8.16 20.08 -3.43
N LEU A 48 8.27 19.63 -2.18
CA LEU A 48 8.90 20.39 -1.11
C LEU A 48 10.44 20.20 -1.07
N VAL A 49 10.93 18.99 -1.39
CA VAL A 49 12.36 18.65 -1.33
C VAL A 49 13.10 19.09 -2.60
N ASN A 50 12.44 19.06 -3.75
CA ASN A 50 12.95 19.63 -4.99
C ASN A 50 12.24 20.97 -5.16
N GLY A 51 12.79 22.01 -4.52
CA GLY A 51 12.26 23.36 -4.63
C GLY A 51 12.26 23.79 -6.10
N GLU A 52 11.05 23.82 -6.67
CA GLU A 52 10.71 24.27 -8.02
C GLU A 52 11.34 23.47 -9.17
N ASP A 53 10.55 23.32 -10.23
CA ASP A 53 10.82 22.64 -11.50
C ASP A 53 10.71 21.10 -11.51
N ASN A 54 9.68 20.65 -12.22
CA ASN A 54 9.61 19.53 -13.18
C ASN A 54 8.13 19.14 -13.30
N GLU A 55 7.49 19.76 -14.28
CA GLU A 55 6.35 19.21 -15.01
C GLU A 55 6.63 17.73 -15.35
N ASP A 56 5.59 16.89 -15.28
CA ASP A 56 5.49 15.49 -15.77
C ASP A 56 5.11 14.48 -14.68
N ASP A 57 3.79 14.29 -14.51
CA ASP A 57 3.23 12.94 -14.63
C ASP A 57 1.73 13.01 -14.97
N LYS A 58 1.46 13.38 -16.22
CA LYS A 58 0.16 13.15 -16.87
C LYS A 58 0.08 11.66 -17.19
N LEU A 59 -0.25 10.83 -16.21
CA LEU A 59 -0.73 9.47 -16.47
C LEU A 59 -2.25 9.50 -16.59
N GLU A 60 -2.64 9.47 -17.85
CA GLU A 60 -3.99 9.24 -18.35
C GLU A 60 -4.65 8.01 -17.72
N GLU A 61 -5.89 8.23 -17.29
CA GLU A 61 -7.07 7.51 -17.78
C GLU A 61 -7.07 5.97 -17.70
N LYS A 62 -7.95 5.42 -16.84
CA LYS A 62 -9.04 4.56 -17.36
C LYS A 62 -10.36 4.89 -16.66
N PRO A 63 -11.40 5.31 -17.40
CA PRO A 63 -12.74 5.47 -16.87
C PRO A 63 -13.38 4.07 -16.89
N LYS A 64 -13.98 3.65 -15.78
CA LYS A 64 -14.94 2.55 -15.82
C LYS A 64 -16.24 3.03 -15.20
N THR A 65 -17.00 3.75 -16.01
CA THR A 65 -18.43 3.95 -15.81
C THR A 65 -19.10 3.91 -17.19
N THR A 66 -20.06 2.99 -17.30
CA THR A 66 -21.20 2.93 -18.24
C THR A 66 -21.10 2.07 -19.52
N ALA A 67 -22.24 1.41 -19.81
CA ALA A 67 -22.70 0.62 -20.97
C ALA A 67 -22.31 -0.88 -20.94
N ALA A 68 -23.18 -1.86 -20.67
CA ALA A 68 -24.54 -2.13 -21.19
C ALA A 68 -24.63 -2.07 -22.72
N ALA A 69 -24.43 -3.23 -23.37
CA ALA A 69 -25.04 -3.64 -24.64
C ALA A 69 -24.42 -4.99 -25.09
N GLY A 70 -24.90 -6.08 -24.50
CA GLY A 70 -24.86 -7.40 -25.15
C GLY A 70 -26.19 -7.60 -25.85
N LYS A 71 -26.14 -8.09 -27.09
CA LYS A 71 -27.28 -8.41 -27.96
C LYS A 71 -28.46 -9.08 -27.27
#